data_AF-A0A2D1ISJ3-F1
#
_entry.id   AF-A0A2D1ISJ3-F1
#
_cell.length_a   1.000
_cell.length_b   1.000
_cell.length_c   1.000
_cell.angle_alpha   90.00
_cell.angle_beta   90.00
_cell.angle_gamma   90.00
#
_symmetry.space_group_name_H-M   'P 1'
#
loop_
_entity.id
_entity.type
_entity.pdbx_description
1 polymer ?
#
loop_
_entity_poly.entity_id
_entity_poly.type
_entity_poly.pdbx_seq_one_letter_code
_entity_poly.pdbx_strand_id
1 'polypeptide(L)'
;MSDFDEYIKNKYPSDYLLMKVRYPDQELSELYSDQFEVWQHRQAEIDDLKAQLNNMEQCYIEKKKGLEDQLNQTKDACGRYDRLYEEYRLLGLLVGNYRVLAQEVLPRCSRELLENIEGWEKALRGAND
;
A
#
# COMPACT_ATOMS: atom_id res chain seq x y z
N MET A 1 40.69 -11.96 22.63
CA MET A 1 40.90 -13.17 21.82
C MET A 1 40.40 -12.82 20.44
N SER A 2 41.20 -12.97 19.39
CA SER A 2 40.77 -12.64 18.02
C SER A 2 39.71 -13.64 17.52
N ASP A 3 38.93 -13.25 16.52
CA ASP A 3 37.96 -14.17 15.89
C ASP A 3 38.65 -15.39 15.26
N PHE A 4 39.89 -15.20 14.80
CA PHE A 4 40.73 -16.31 14.31
C PHE A 4 41.19 -17.23 15.45
N ASP A 5 41.58 -16.69 16.59
CA ASP A 5 41.92 -17.49 17.78
C ASP A 5 40.73 -18.34 18.22
N GLU A 6 39.53 -17.78 18.18
CA GLU A 6 38.29 -18.50 18.49
C GLU A 6 38.00 -19.59 17.46
N TYR A 7 38.18 -19.29 16.18
CA TYR A 7 38.07 -20.28 15.10
C TYR A 7 39.04 -21.46 15.29
N ILE A 8 40.32 -21.20 15.55
CA ILE A 8 41.31 -22.26 15.78
C ILE A 8 40.99 -23.03 17.07
N LYS A 9 40.62 -22.35 18.15
CA LYS A 9 40.22 -22.99 19.42
C LYS A 9 39.03 -23.93 19.23
N ASN A 10 38.04 -23.53 18.45
CA ASN A 10 36.85 -24.34 18.19
C ASN A 10 37.13 -25.52 17.25
N LYS A 11 38.02 -25.33 16.27
CA LYS A 11 38.34 -26.37 15.26
C LYS A 11 39.37 -27.39 15.77
N TYR A 12 40.35 -26.93 16.54
CA TYR A 12 41.47 -27.73 17.04
C TYR A 12 41.74 -27.45 18.54
N PRO A 13 40.81 -27.77 19.44
CA PRO A 13 40.90 -27.37 20.86
C PRO A 13 42.13 -27.88 21.60
N SER A 14 42.53 -29.14 21.39
CA SER A 14 43.74 -29.70 22.02
C SER A 14 45.03 -29.11 21.48
N ASP A 15 45.07 -28.88 20.16
CA ASP A 15 46.24 -28.33 19.46
C ASP A 15 46.43 -26.86 19.81
N TYR A 16 45.35 -26.10 19.93
CA TYR A 16 45.33 -24.73 20.42
C TYR A 16 46.01 -24.60 21.80
N LEU A 17 45.65 -25.47 22.75
CA LEU A 17 46.26 -25.47 24.09
C LEU A 17 47.74 -25.83 24.02
N LEU A 18 48.10 -26.85 23.24
CA LEU A 18 49.49 -27.26 23.07
C LEU A 18 50.36 -26.14 22.48
N MET A 19 49.86 -25.46 21.45
CA MET A 19 50.57 -24.36 20.79
C MET A 19 50.73 -23.15 21.70
N LYS A 20 49.70 -22.79 22.48
CA LYS A 20 49.78 -21.70 23.47
C LYS A 20 50.78 -21.97 24.60
N VAL A 21 50.99 -23.23 24.97
CA VAL A 21 51.99 -23.61 25.97
C VAL A 21 53.40 -23.67 25.38
N ARG A 22 53.55 -24.22 24.16
CA ARG A 22 54.86 -24.41 23.52
C ARG A 22 55.43 -23.12 22.95
N TYR A 23 54.58 -22.23 22.45
CA TYR A 23 54.94 -20.96 21.82
C TYR A 23 54.07 -19.82 22.39
N PRO A 24 54.25 -19.44 23.67
CA PRO A 24 53.37 -18.48 24.33
C PRO A 24 53.45 -17.06 23.75
N ASP A 25 54.62 -16.69 23.21
CA ASP A 25 54.89 -15.35 22.67
C ASP A 25 54.57 -15.23 21.17
N GLN A 26 54.14 -16.31 20.52
CA GLN A 26 53.87 -16.34 19.09
C GLN A 26 52.36 -16.25 18.81
N GLU A 27 51.97 -15.47 17.80
CA GLU A 27 50.57 -15.39 17.41
C GLU A 27 50.11 -16.65 16.67
N LEU A 28 48.84 -17.01 16.85
CA LEU A 28 48.24 -18.15 16.15
C LEU A 28 48.16 -17.95 14.64
N SER A 29 48.06 -16.70 14.19
CA SER A 29 48.12 -16.30 12.78
C SER A 29 49.45 -16.69 12.13
N GLU A 30 50.56 -16.64 12.87
CA GLU A 30 51.88 -17.05 12.38
C GLU A 30 52.06 -18.57 12.43
N LEU A 31 51.59 -19.22 13.51
CA LEU A 31 51.69 -20.67 13.69
C LEU A 31 50.80 -21.45 12.71
N TYR A 32 49.69 -20.84 12.31
CA TYR A 32 48.70 -21.39 11.37
C TYR A 32 48.55 -20.46 10.15
N SER A 33 49.67 -20.05 9.53
CA SER A 33 49.70 -19.09 8.41
C SER A 33 48.75 -19.45 7.27
N ASP A 34 48.79 -20.71 6.82
CA ASP A 34 47.98 -21.17 5.69
C ASP A 34 46.48 -21.12 6.04
N GLN A 35 46.12 -21.48 7.27
CA GLN A 35 44.74 -21.42 7.75
C GLN A 35 44.31 -19.97 7.99
N PHE A 36 45.23 -19.09 8.36
CA PHE A 36 44.97 -17.67 8.55
C PHE A 36 44.66 -16.98 7.22
N GLU A 37 45.43 -17.26 6.17
CA GLU A 37 45.15 -16.76 4.82
C GLU A 37 43.79 -17.23 4.30
N VAL A 38 43.49 -18.52 4.45
CA VAL A 38 42.17 -19.06 4.08
C VAL A 38 41.05 -18.42 4.90
N TRP A 39 41.28 -18.22 6.21
CA TRP A 39 40.29 -17.57 7.08
C TRP A 39 40.05 -16.12 6.67
N GLN A 40 41.10 -15.35 6.35
CA GLN A 40 40.96 -13.98 5.87
C GLN A 40 40.18 -13.92 4.55
N HIS A 41 40.47 -14.83 3.61
CA HIS A 41 39.73 -14.90 2.34
C HIS A 41 38.25 -15.19 2.58
N ARG A 42 37.93 -16.15 3.47
CA ARG A 42 36.54 -16.45 3.85
C ARG A 42 35.86 -15.28 4.56
N GLN A 43 36.58 -14.54 5.40
CA GLN A 43 36.04 -13.39 6.08
C GLN A 43 35.71 -12.27 5.08
N ALA A 44 36.58 -12.04 4.10
CA ALA A 44 36.32 -11.10 3.01
C ALA A 44 35.08 -11.50 2.17
N GLU A 45 34.93 -12.80 1.83
CA GLU A 45 33.73 -13.31 1.17
C GLU A 45 32.46 -13.07 2.01
N ILE A 46 32.53 -13.33 3.32
CA ILE A 46 31.40 -13.13 4.24
C ILE A 46 31.03 -11.65 4.32
N ASP A 47 32.01 -10.77 4.40
CA ASP A 47 31.78 -9.32 4.52
C ASP A 47 31.20 -8.75 3.22
N ASP A 48 31.66 -9.23 2.06
CA ASP A 48 31.05 -8.89 0.76
C ASP A 48 29.60 -9.36 0.67
N LEU A 49 29.32 -10.62 1.06
CA LEU A 49 27.95 -11.14 1.08
C LEU A 49 27.03 -10.37 2.04
N LYS A 50 27.53 -9.96 3.21
CA LYS A 50 26.79 -9.09 4.14
C LYS A 50 26.49 -7.73 3.51
N ALA A 51 27.45 -7.14 2.80
CA ALA A 51 27.23 -5.87 2.12
C ALA A 51 26.18 -6.00 1.02
N GLN A 52 26.24 -7.06 0.21
CA GLN A 52 25.22 -7.36 -0.81
C GLN A 52 23.83 -7.55 -0.19
N LEU A 53 23.73 -8.29 0.92
CA LEU A 53 22.48 -8.53 1.62
C LEU A 53 21.87 -7.20 2.14
N ASN A 54 22.68 -6.38 2.80
CA ASN A 54 22.23 -5.07 3.29
C ASN A 54 21.75 -4.17 2.15
N ASN A 55 22.47 -4.14 1.03
CA ASN A 55 22.05 -3.37 -0.15
C ASN A 55 20.73 -3.87 -0.73
N MET A 56 20.54 -5.19 -0.77
CA MET A 56 19.29 -5.80 -1.21
C MET A 56 18.13 -5.46 -0.26
N GLU A 57 18.35 -5.51 1.05
CA GLU A 57 17.35 -5.13 2.05
C GLU A 57 16.92 -3.66 1.90
N GLN A 58 17.86 -2.74 1.70
CA GLN A 58 17.55 -1.33 1.43
C GLN A 58 16.69 -1.16 0.18
N CYS A 59 17.05 -1.84 -0.92
CA CYS A 59 16.27 -1.84 -2.15
C CYS A 59 14.82 -2.31 -1.92
N TYR A 60 14.63 -3.37 -1.12
CA TYR A 60 13.30 -3.87 -0.77
C TYR A 60 12.50 -2.88 0.07
N ILE A 61 13.13 -2.23 1.06
CA ILE A 61 12.47 -1.24 1.91
C ILE A 61 11.95 -0.07 1.06
N GLU A 62 12.79 0.48 0.18
CA GLU A 62 12.42 1.58 -0.70
C GLU A 62 11.27 1.18 -1.64
N LYS A 63 11.37 -0.01 -2.25
CA LYS A 63 10.34 -0.50 -3.16
C LYS A 63 9.00 -0.73 -2.45
N LYS A 64 9.03 -1.27 -1.23
CA LYS A 64 7.83 -1.45 -0.41
C LYS A 64 7.17 -0.10 -0.11
N LYS A 65 7.95 0.90 0.30
CA LYS A 65 7.44 2.25 0.54
C LYS A 65 6.79 2.85 -0.71
N GLY A 66 7.44 2.72 -1.88
CA GLY A 66 6.87 3.18 -3.14
C GLY A 66 5.52 2.50 -3.50
N LEU A 67 5.40 1.20 -3.23
CA LEU A 67 4.13 0.47 -3.42
C LEU A 67 3.04 0.92 -2.45
N GLU A 68 3.39 1.18 -1.19
CA GLU A 68 2.45 1.70 -0.18
C GLU A 68 1.91 3.09 -0.57
N ASP A 69 2.79 3.96 -1.07
CA ASP A 69 2.40 5.29 -1.57
C ASP A 69 1.46 5.19 -2.77
N GLN A 70 1.76 4.31 -3.73
CA GLN A 70 0.89 4.05 -4.89
C GLN A 70 -0.46 3.46 -4.49
N LEU A 71 -0.48 2.57 -3.51
CA LEU A 71 -1.72 1.99 -2.98
C LEU A 71 -2.61 3.08 -2.35
N ASN A 72 -2.01 3.97 -1.56
CA ASN A 72 -2.74 5.07 -0.93
C ASN A 72 -3.32 6.04 -1.98
N GLN A 73 -2.53 6.43 -2.99
CA GLN A 73 -3.02 7.25 -4.10
C GLN A 73 -4.18 6.60 -4.84
N THR A 74 -4.10 5.28 -5.04
CA THR A 74 -5.16 4.49 -5.69
C THR A 74 -6.44 4.49 -4.85
N LYS A 75 -6.32 4.24 -3.54
CA LYS A 75 -7.46 4.28 -2.60
C LYS A 75 -8.13 5.65 -2.59
N ASP A 76 -7.34 6.72 -2.57
CA ASP A 76 -7.86 8.09 -2.62
C ASP A 76 -8.59 8.36 -3.94
N ALA A 77 -8.05 7.90 -5.07
CA ALA A 77 -8.70 8.02 -6.36
C ALA A 77 -10.02 7.25 -6.43
N CYS A 78 -10.05 5.99 -5.94
CA CYS A 78 -11.28 5.21 -5.82
C CYS A 78 -12.31 5.92 -4.94
N GLY A 79 -11.92 6.42 -3.77
CA GLY A 79 -12.83 7.15 -2.88
C GLY A 79 -13.34 8.48 -3.45
N ARG A 80 -12.63 9.10 -4.39
CA ARG A 80 -13.16 10.23 -5.18
C ARG A 80 -14.16 9.77 -6.24
N TYR A 81 -13.85 8.67 -6.93
CA TYR A 81 -14.72 8.09 -7.95
C TYR A 81 -16.07 7.63 -7.36
N ASP A 82 -16.06 6.96 -6.20
CA ASP A 82 -17.28 6.51 -5.52
C ASP A 82 -18.20 7.68 -5.15
N ARG A 83 -17.63 8.78 -4.66
CA ARG A 83 -18.38 10.02 -4.38
C ARG A 83 -19.01 10.59 -5.64
N LEU A 84 -18.23 10.70 -6.71
CA LEU A 84 -18.72 11.21 -7.99
C LEU A 84 -19.84 10.32 -8.55
N TYR A 85 -19.69 9.00 -8.43
CA TYR A 85 -20.70 8.05 -8.88
C TYR A 85 -22.04 8.24 -8.15
N GLU A 86 -22.01 8.43 -6.83
CA GLU A 86 -23.22 8.73 -6.06
C GLU A 86 -23.84 10.08 -6.41
N GLU A 87 -23.04 11.12 -6.65
CA GLU A 87 -23.55 12.40 -7.15
C GLU A 87 -24.27 12.26 -8.49
N TYR A 88 -23.67 11.53 -9.44
CA TYR A 88 -24.31 11.22 -10.72
C TYR A 88 -25.60 10.41 -10.54
N ARG A 89 -25.62 9.44 -9.62
CA ARG A 89 -26.80 8.64 -9.32
C ARG A 89 -27.95 9.51 -8.79
N LEU A 90 -27.65 10.42 -7.86
CA LEU A 90 -28.63 11.36 -7.30
C LEU A 90 -29.16 12.33 -8.37
N LEU A 91 -28.28 12.83 -9.24
CA LEU A 91 -28.67 13.70 -10.33
C LEU A 91 -29.60 12.98 -11.33
N GLY A 92 -29.33 11.70 -11.60
CA GLY A 92 -30.21 10.86 -12.41
C GLY A 92 -31.62 10.72 -11.82
N LEU A 93 -31.73 10.50 -10.51
CA LEU A 93 -33.01 10.46 -9.80
C LEU A 93 -33.74 11.81 -9.86
N LEU A 94 -33.01 12.91 -9.67
CA LEU A 94 -33.55 14.26 -9.74
C LEU A 94 -34.13 14.55 -11.13
N VAL A 95 -33.37 14.27 -12.19
CA VAL A 95 -33.83 14.43 -13.58
C VAL A 95 -35.07 13.57 -13.85
N GLY A 96 -35.09 12.32 -13.35
CA GLY A 96 -36.25 11.45 -13.43
C GLY A 96 -37.50 12.06 -12.78
N ASN A 97 -37.36 12.59 -11.56
CA ASN A 97 -38.44 13.25 -10.83
C ASN A 97 -38.96 14.50 -11.56
N TYR A 98 -38.06 15.34 -12.07
CA TYR A 98 -38.45 16.52 -12.87
C TYR A 98 -39.20 16.12 -14.14
N ARG A 99 -38.80 15.04 -14.79
CA ARG A 99 -39.48 14.53 -15.97
C ARG A 99 -40.92 14.11 -15.66
N VAL A 100 -41.14 13.35 -14.58
CA VAL A 100 -42.49 12.94 -14.14
C VAL A 100 -43.34 14.15 -13.80
N LEU A 101 -42.78 15.10 -13.04
CA LEU A 101 -43.48 16.34 -12.67
C LEU A 101 -43.94 17.10 -13.93
N ALA A 102 -43.05 17.27 -14.91
CA ALA A 102 -43.32 18.04 -16.12
C ALA A 102 -44.27 17.35 -17.10
N GLN A 103 -44.17 16.02 -17.25
CA GLN A 103 -44.91 15.28 -18.28
C GLN A 103 -46.26 14.75 -17.80
N GLU A 104 -46.39 14.45 -16.50
CA GLU A 104 -47.58 13.79 -15.96
C GLU A 104 -48.33 14.70 -14.99
N VAL A 105 -47.64 15.20 -13.96
CA VAL A 105 -48.28 15.90 -12.86
C VAL A 105 -48.82 17.28 -13.29
N LEU A 106 -47.96 18.13 -13.86
CA LEU A 106 -48.35 19.49 -14.25
C LEU A 106 -49.47 19.52 -15.30
N PRO A 107 -49.42 18.71 -16.38
CA PRO A 107 -50.49 18.69 -17.37
C PRO A 107 -51.82 18.21 -16.79
N ARG A 108 -51.79 17.24 -15.88
CA ARG A 108 -52.98 16.76 -15.20
C ARG A 108 -53.61 17.85 -14.31
N CYS A 109 -52.82 18.50 -13.47
CA CYS A 109 -53.30 19.61 -12.64
C CYS A 109 -53.86 20.76 -13.48
N SER A 110 -53.20 21.09 -14.61
CA SER A 110 -53.69 22.11 -15.54
C SER A 110 -55.06 21.75 -16.11
N ARG A 111 -55.25 20.48 -16.53
CA ARG A 111 -56.53 20.00 -17.04
C ARG A 111 -57.64 20.05 -15.99
N GLU A 112 -57.38 19.53 -14.80
CA GLU A 112 -58.36 19.54 -13.70
C GLU A 112 -58.77 20.98 -13.34
N LEU A 113 -57.83 21.93 -13.37
CA LEU A 113 -58.11 23.33 -13.10
C LEU A 113 -58.96 23.99 -14.21
N LEU A 114 -58.66 23.70 -15.47
CA LEU A 114 -59.46 24.17 -16.61
C LEU A 114 -60.87 23.59 -16.60
N GLU A 115 -61.01 22.28 -16.38
CA GLU A 115 -62.31 21.60 -16.27
C GLU A 115 -63.17 22.21 -15.16
N ASN A 116 -62.55 22.51 -14.01
CA ASN A 116 -63.24 23.21 -12.94
C ASN A 116 -63.71 24.59 -13.40
N ILE A 117 -62.83 25.45 -13.93
CA ILE A 117 -63.18 26.80 -14.39
C ILE A 117 -64.34 26.76 -15.39
N GLU A 118 -64.29 25.88 -16.39
CA GLU A 118 -65.37 25.70 -17.36
C GLU A 118 -66.69 25.28 -16.69
N GLY A 119 -66.63 24.42 -15.67
CA GLY A 119 -67.77 24.04 -14.85
C GLY A 119 -68.40 25.23 -14.11
N TRP A 120 -67.57 26.07 -13.46
CA TRP A 120 -68.01 27.29 -12.80
C TRP A 120 -68.63 28.29 -13.79
N GLU A 121 -68.02 28.49 -14.96
CA GLU A 121 -68.58 29.35 -16.00
C GLU A 121 -69.94 28.88 -16.49
N LYS A 122 -70.12 27.57 -16.72
CA LYS A 122 -71.41 26.99 -17.14
C LYS A 122 -72.48 27.19 -16.06
N ALA A 123 -72.14 26.94 -14.79
CA ALA A 123 -73.05 27.13 -13.67
C ALA A 123 -73.49 28.60 -13.53
N LEU A 124 -72.57 29.55 -13.68
CA LEU A 124 -72.87 30.98 -13.64
C LEU A 124 -73.76 31.43 -14.80
N ARG A 125 -73.57 30.87 -16.01
CA ARG A 125 -74.44 31.19 -17.16
C ARG A 125 -75.84 30.63 -16.99
N GLY A 126 -75.99 29.39 -16.51
CA GLY A 126 -77.30 28.77 -16.29
C GLY A 126 -78.08 29.30 -15.07
N ALA A 127 -77.43 30.03 -14.17
CA ALA A 127 -78.08 30.68 -13.02
C ALA A 127 -78.64 32.09 -13.34
N ASN A 128 -78.39 32.59 -14.56
CA ASN A 128 -78.80 33.92 -15.04
C ASN A 128 -80.01 33.87 -16.01
N ASP A 129 -80.60 32.69 -16.22
CA ASP A 129 -81.89 32.44 -16.89
C ASP A 129 -82.98 32.15 -15.85
#